data_AF-A0A654ZNI8-F1
#
_entry.id   AF-A0A654ZNI8-F1
#
_cell.length_a   1.000
_cell.length_b   1.000
_cell.length_c   1.000
_cell.angle_alpha   90.00
_cell.angle_beta   90.00
_cell.angle_gamma   90.00
#
_symmetry.space_group_name_H-M   'P 1'
#
loop_
_entity.id
_entity.type
_entity.pdbx_description
1 polymer ?
#
loop_
_entity_poly.entity_id
_entity_poly.type
_entity_poly.pdbx_seq_one_letter_code
_entity_poly.pdbx_strand_id
1 'polypeptide(L)'
;MEGPNPPPPGIGFTHLKGIGTLANILHQLGTVWVRRHLPNVALFHYADYQADLAGELLRPARVLGIAATRDRARDLAQYATLDAMRSRASEIAPNTTDGIWHSDERFFRRGGSGDWQQFFTEAEHLRYYHRINQLAPPDLLAWAHEGRRGYDPAN
;
A
#
# COMPACT_ATOMS: atom_id res chain seq x y z
N MET A 1 -13.93 22.16 1.64
CA MET A 1 -12.96 21.06 1.80
C MET A 1 -11.60 21.65 1.45
N GLU A 2 -10.86 22.14 2.43
CA GLU A 2 -9.59 22.82 2.17
C GLU A 2 -8.59 21.81 1.59
N GLY A 3 -8.02 22.15 0.44
CA GLY A 3 -6.91 21.42 -0.14
C GLY A 3 -5.67 21.48 0.77
N PRO A 4 -4.67 20.62 0.58
CA PRO A 4 -3.44 20.68 1.35
C PRO A 4 -2.81 22.07 1.22
N ASN A 5 -2.38 22.64 2.35
CA ASN A 5 -1.68 23.92 2.37
C ASN A 5 -0.47 23.85 1.43
N PRO A 6 -0.21 24.91 0.64
CA PRO A 6 1.02 25.00 -0.14
C PRO A 6 2.22 24.94 0.82
N PRO A 7 3.31 24.27 0.43
CA PRO A 7 4.51 24.20 1.26
C PRO A 7 5.05 25.62 1.51
N PRO A 8 5.63 25.88 2.70
CA PRO A 8 6.15 27.20 3.04
C PRO A 8 7.22 27.66 2.04
N PRO A 9 7.21 28.93 1.64
CA PRO A 9 8.17 29.46 0.68
C PRO A 9 9.59 29.39 1.25
N GLY A 10 10.51 28.75 0.52
CA GLY A 10 11.92 28.62 0.91
C GLY A 10 12.37 27.19 1.22
N ILE A 11 11.46 26.23 1.40
CA ILE A 11 11.80 24.80 1.38
C ILE A 11 11.77 24.35 -0.08
N GLY A 12 12.87 24.62 -0.80
CA GLY A 12 13.11 23.94 -2.06
C GLY A 12 13.22 22.45 -1.77
N PHE A 13 12.18 21.68 -2.08
CA PHE A 13 12.35 20.24 -2.27
C PHE A 13 13.27 20.09 -3.48
N THR A 14 14.58 20.04 -3.23
CA THR A 14 15.54 19.60 -4.23
C THR A 14 15.09 18.21 -4.61
N HIS A 15 14.45 18.07 -5.79
CA HIS A 15 14.02 16.78 -6.27
C HIS A 15 15.29 15.96 -6.51
N LEU A 16 15.67 15.13 -5.52
CA LEU A 16 16.76 14.19 -5.66
C LEU A 16 16.44 13.37 -6.90
N LYS A 17 17.25 13.50 -7.95
CA LYS A 17 17.03 12.80 -9.23
C LYS A 17 16.87 11.31 -8.92
N GLY A 18 15.69 10.74 -9.22
CA GLY A 18 15.40 9.31 -9.09
C GLY A 18 14.56 8.92 -7.87
N ILE A 19 14.61 9.64 -6.76
CA ILE A 19 13.80 9.33 -5.58
C ILE A 19 12.35 9.72 -5.87
N GLY A 20 11.43 8.77 -5.68
CA GLY A 20 9.99 8.98 -5.88
C GLY A 20 9.49 8.95 -7.33
N THR A 21 10.32 8.61 -8.33
CA THR A 21 9.84 8.50 -9.72
C THR A 21 9.04 7.21 -9.95
N LEU A 22 8.09 7.24 -10.90
CA LEU A 22 7.33 6.05 -11.32
C LEU A 22 8.24 4.89 -11.74
N ALA A 23 9.33 5.18 -12.46
CA ALA A 23 10.31 4.18 -12.87
C ALA A 23 11.02 3.54 -11.68
N ASN A 24 11.41 4.34 -10.67
CA ASN A 24 11.99 3.81 -9.45
C ASN A 24 10.99 2.95 -8.66
N ILE A 25 9.74 3.39 -8.53
CA ILE A 25 8.68 2.62 -7.84
C ILE A 25 8.48 1.25 -8.51
N LEU A 26 8.30 1.24 -9.84
CA LEU A 26 8.12 -0.01 -10.59
C LEU A 26 9.37 -0.88 -10.58
N HIS A 27 10.56 -0.29 -10.56
CA HIS A 27 11.80 -1.05 -10.39
C HIS A 27 11.83 -1.77 -9.03
N GLN A 28 11.51 -1.06 -7.92
CA GLN A 28 11.46 -1.67 -6.59
C GLN A 28 10.43 -2.82 -6.54
N LEU A 29 9.21 -2.60 -7.03
CA LEU A 29 8.20 -3.65 -7.13
C LEU A 29 8.69 -4.83 -7.99
N GLY A 30 9.33 -4.54 -9.13
CA GLY A 30 9.89 -5.54 -10.03
C GLY A 30 10.95 -6.42 -9.38
N THR A 31 11.81 -5.86 -8.52
CA THR A 31 12.82 -6.65 -7.81
C THR A 31 12.18 -7.68 -6.86
N VAL A 32 11.10 -7.32 -6.17
CA VAL A 32 10.37 -8.28 -5.32
C VAL A 32 9.55 -9.25 -6.18
N TRP A 33 8.95 -8.76 -7.27
CA TRP A 33 8.12 -9.56 -8.19
C TRP A 33 8.84 -10.78 -8.75
N VAL A 34 10.08 -10.61 -9.22
CA VAL A 34 10.86 -11.73 -9.79
C VAL A 34 11.26 -12.77 -8.74
N ARG A 35 11.17 -12.43 -7.44
CA ARG A 35 11.49 -13.31 -6.30
C ARG A 35 10.25 -13.93 -5.65
N ARG A 36 9.04 -13.63 -6.16
CA ARG A 36 7.76 -14.10 -5.57
C ARG A 36 7.64 -15.62 -5.44
N HIS A 37 8.39 -16.36 -6.25
CA HIS A 37 8.43 -17.83 -6.25
C HIS A 37 9.35 -18.43 -5.18
N LEU A 38 10.15 -17.62 -4.49
CA LEU A 38 11.04 -18.09 -3.44
C LEU A 38 10.23 -18.49 -2.19
N PRO A 39 10.60 -19.57 -1.49
CA PRO A 39 9.84 -20.09 -0.35
C PRO A 39 9.77 -19.15 0.85
N ASN A 40 10.65 -18.14 0.90
CA ASN A 40 10.76 -17.15 1.97
C ASN A 40 10.28 -15.75 1.53
N VAL A 41 9.58 -15.64 0.41
CA VAL A 41 9.02 -14.38 -0.10
C VAL A 41 7.51 -14.54 -0.24
N ALA A 42 6.77 -13.64 0.39
CA ALA A 42 5.31 -13.61 0.27
C ALA A 42 4.87 -12.17 -0.03
N LEU A 43 4.05 -12.01 -1.07
CA LEU A 43 3.52 -10.72 -1.49
C LEU A 43 2.11 -10.53 -0.94
N PHE A 44 1.87 -9.34 -0.40
CA PHE A 44 0.59 -8.90 0.14
C PHE A 44 0.17 -7.61 -0.53
N HIS A 45 -1.12 -7.47 -0.80
CA HIS A 45 -1.66 -6.29 -1.44
C HIS A 45 -2.74 -5.66 -0.57
N TYR A 46 -2.73 -4.33 -0.47
CA TYR A 46 -3.66 -3.60 0.39
C TYR A 46 -5.13 -3.84 0.02
N ALA A 47 -5.44 -3.91 -1.27
CA ALA A 47 -6.80 -4.20 -1.74
C ALA A 47 -7.31 -5.59 -1.30
N ASP A 48 -6.42 -6.57 -1.09
CA ASP A 48 -6.81 -7.88 -0.59
C ASP A 48 -7.20 -7.79 0.89
N TYR A 49 -6.48 -6.99 1.69
CA TYR A 49 -6.82 -6.73 3.10
C TYR A 49 -8.17 -6.01 3.25
N GLN A 50 -8.48 -5.10 2.33
CA GLN A 50 -9.79 -4.44 2.31
C GLN A 50 -10.92 -5.41 1.94
N ALA A 51 -10.64 -6.39 1.07
CA ALA A 51 -11.63 -7.34 0.59
C ALA A 51 -11.92 -8.46 1.60
N ASP A 52 -10.89 -9.03 2.24
CA ASP A 52 -11.02 -10.07 3.26
C ASP A 52 -9.86 -10.00 4.28
N LEU A 53 -9.97 -9.10 5.26
CA LEU A 53 -8.96 -8.92 6.30
C LEU A 53 -8.67 -10.21 7.07
N ALA A 54 -9.71 -10.98 7.43
CA ALA A 54 -9.53 -12.24 8.17
C ALA A 54 -8.82 -13.30 7.32
N GLY A 55 -9.18 -13.41 6.03
CA GLY A 55 -8.48 -14.28 5.08
C GLY A 55 -7.02 -13.89 4.90
N GLU A 56 -6.75 -12.58 4.75
CA GLU A 56 -5.38 -12.10 4.61
C GLU A 56 -4.53 -12.26 5.86
N LEU A 57 -5.11 -12.30 7.07
CA LEU A 57 -4.37 -12.62 8.30
C LEU A 57 -3.93 -14.09 8.38
N LEU A 58 -4.63 -15.01 7.71
CA LEU A 58 -4.24 -16.42 7.66
C LEU A 58 -3.05 -16.67 6.74
N ARG A 59 -2.83 -15.82 5.73
CA ARG A 59 -1.72 -15.95 4.79
C ARG A 59 -0.34 -15.79 5.45
N PRO A 60 -0.03 -14.71 6.20
CA PRO A 60 1.25 -14.61 6.89
C PRO A 60 1.40 -15.70 7.96
N ALA A 61 0.30 -16.10 8.64
CA ALA A 61 0.35 -17.23 9.57
C ALA A 61 0.84 -18.52 8.88
N ARG A 62 0.32 -18.83 7.68
CA ARG A 62 0.78 -19.97 6.87
C ARG A 62 2.25 -19.84 6.46
N VAL A 63 2.66 -18.67 5.98
CA VAL A 63 4.05 -18.40 5.57
C VAL A 63 5.01 -18.57 6.75
N LEU A 64 4.59 -18.16 7.95
CA LEU A 64 5.39 -18.23 9.18
C LEU A 64 5.26 -19.58 9.92
N GLY A 65 4.45 -20.52 9.42
CA GLY A 65 4.22 -21.81 10.09
C GLY A 65 3.44 -21.69 11.41
N ILE A 66 2.66 -20.62 11.59
CA ILE A 66 1.84 -20.38 12.78
C ILE A 66 0.45 -21.00 12.55
N ALA A 67 0.04 -21.89 13.45
CA ALA A 67 -1.30 -22.45 13.45
C ALA A 67 -2.32 -21.36 13.83
N ALA A 68 -3.22 -21.02 12.89
CA ALA A 68 -4.29 -20.05 13.11
C ALA A 68 -5.59 -20.56 12.47
N THR A 69 -6.69 -20.45 13.20
CA THR A 69 -8.03 -20.75 12.69
C THR A 69 -8.66 -19.49 12.09
N ARG A 70 -9.66 -19.67 11.21
CA ARG A 70 -10.40 -18.53 10.65
C ARG A 70 -11.11 -17.71 11.72
N ASP A 71 -11.64 -18.35 12.75
CA ASP A 71 -12.28 -17.64 13.86
C ASP A 71 -11.27 -16.82 14.65
N ARG A 72 -10.08 -17.38 14.93
CA ARG A 72 -9.01 -16.60 15.55
C ARG A 72 -8.57 -15.42 14.67
N ALA A 73 -8.52 -15.61 13.36
CA ALA A 73 -8.19 -14.52 12.43
C ALA A 73 -9.27 -13.43 12.42
N ARG A 74 -10.56 -13.78 12.51
CA ARG A 74 -11.66 -12.81 12.66
C ARG A 74 -11.56 -12.02 13.96
N ASP A 75 -11.26 -12.71 15.06
CA ASP A 75 -11.05 -12.07 16.36
C ASP A 75 -9.87 -11.12 16.33
N LEU A 76 -8.80 -11.43 15.60
CA LEU A 76 -7.64 -10.53 15.45
C LEU A 76 -7.93 -9.38 14.48
N ALA A 77 -8.70 -9.63 13.41
CA ALA A 77 -9.05 -8.65 12.40
C ALA A 77 -9.71 -7.40 13.00
N GLN A 78 -10.51 -7.54 14.07
CA GLN A 78 -11.15 -6.40 14.73
C GLN A 78 -10.14 -5.34 15.22
N TYR A 79 -8.96 -5.78 15.67
CA TYR A 79 -7.88 -4.90 16.16
C TYR A 79 -7.01 -4.34 15.04
N ALA A 80 -7.07 -4.94 13.84
CA ALA A 80 -6.34 -4.54 12.65
C ALA A 80 -7.20 -3.71 11.67
N THR A 81 -8.42 -3.34 12.07
CA THR A 81 -9.24 -2.39 11.30
C THR A 81 -8.64 -0.99 11.36
N LEU A 82 -8.88 -0.18 10.33
CA LEU A 82 -8.38 1.20 10.30
C LEU A 82 -8.92 2.01 11.49
N ASP A 83 -10.18 1.82 11.87
CA ASP A 83 -10.80 2.54 12.99
C ASP A 83 -10.19 2.12 14.33
N ALA A 84 -9.96 0.83 14.54
CA ALA A 84 -9.28 0.33 15.75
C ALA A 84 -7.81 0.79 15.80
N MET A 85 -7.14 0.90 14.65
CA MET A 85 -5.78 1.44 14.57
C MET A 85 -5.77 2.94 14.88
N ARG A 86 -6.74 3.70 14.34
CA ARG A 86 -6.87 5.14 14.58
C ARG A 86 -7.16 5.46 16.04
N SER A 87 -8.03 4.69 16.71
CA SER A 87 -8.35 4.93 18.13
C SER A 87 -7.14 4.71 19.06
N ARG A 88 -6.09 4.04 18.58
CA ARG A 88 -4.84 3.78 19.29
C ARG A 88 -3.64 4.48 18.65
N ALA A 89 -3.87 5.51 17.84
CA ALA A 89 -2.83 6.08 17.00
C ALA A 89 -1.60 6.59 17.80
N SER A 90 -1.80 7.10 19.01
CA SER A 90 -0.70 7.51 19.90
C SER A 90 0.24 6.36 20.28
N GLU A 91 -0.25 5.12 20.32
CA GLU A 91 0.54 3.92 20.64
C GLU A 91 1.22 3.31 19.41
N ILE A 92 0.55 3.35 18.25
CA ILE A 92 0.94 2.52 17.09
C ILE A 92 1.34 3.31 15.84
N ALA A 93 1.05 4.61 15.76
CA ALA A 93 1.56 5.41 14.66
C ALA A 93 3.09 5.53 14.81
N PRO A 94 3.85 5.46 13.72
CA PRO A 94 5.30 5.58 13.79
C PRO A 94 5.69 6.99 14.23
N ASN A 95 6.77 7.14 15.00
CA ASN A 95 7.38 8.43 15.33
C ASN A 95 6.44 9.45 16.01
N THR A 96 5.46 8.98 16.79
CA THR A 96 4.52 9.83 17.56
C THR A 96 5.25 10.73 18.56
N THR A 97 6.42 10.31 19.03
CA THR A 97 7.27 11.06 19.97
C THR A 97 8.16 12.12 19.31
N ASP A 98 8.30 12.11 17.98
CA ASP A 98 9.30 12.92 17.27
C ASP A 98 8.76 14.32 16.91
N GLY A 99 7.50 14.60 17.22
CA GLY A 99 6.83 15.88 16.93
C GLY A 99 6.64 16.18 15.43
N ILE A 100 6.84 15.18 14.57
CA ILE A 100 6.74 15.32 13.11
C ILE A 100 5.27 15.39 12.65
N TRP A 101 4.36 14.78 13.40
CA TRP A 101 2.95 14.70 13.02
C TRP A 101 2.13 15.85 13.58
N HIS A 102 1.30 16.45 12.72
CA HIS A 102 0.26 17.38 13.18
C HIS A 102 -0.85 16.68 13.99
N SER A 103 -1.04 15.38 13.80
CA SER A 103 -1.98 14.53 14.53
C SER A 103 -1.65 13.08 14.23
N ASP A 104 -1.43 12.29 15.28
CA ASP A 104 -1.14 10.86 15.17
C ASP A 104 -2.30 10.11 14.51
N GLU A 105 -3.54 10.48 14.83
CA GLU A 105 -4.74 9.88 14.21
C GLU A 105 -4.80 10.14 12.70
N ARG A 106 -4.31 11.29 12.22
CA ARG A 106 -4.32 11.62 10.79
C ARG A 106 -3.30 10.82 9.97
N PHE A 107 -2.36 10.14 10.62
CA PHE A 107 -1.54 9.12 9.98
C PHE A 107 -2.44 8.04 9.33
N PHE A 108 -3.45 7.58 10.07
CA PHE A 108 -4.47 6.64 9.59
C PHE A 108 -5.61 7.39 8.89
N ARG A 109 -5.35 7.91 7.68
CA ARG A 109 -6.26 8.86 7.02
C ARG A 109 -7.63 8.31 6.64
N ARG A 110 -7.71 7.53 5.56
CA ARG A 110 -8.97 7.06 4.95
C ARG A 110 -8.99 5.56 4.67
N GLY A 111 -7.81 4.96 4.43
CA GLY A 111 -7.66 3.53 4.16
C GLY A 111 -8.59 3.01 3.05
N GLY A 112 -8.87 3.84 2.05
CA GLY A 112 -9.63 3.50 0.84
C GLY A 112 -8.68 3.24 -0.34
N SER A 113 -9.17 2.52 -1.35
CA SER A 113 -8.49 2.36 -2.64
C SER A 113 -9.21 3.18 -3.72
N GLY A 114 -8.48 3.62 -4.75
CA GLY A 114 -9.09 4.32 -5.91
C GLY A 114 -9.27 5.84 -5.76
N ASP A 115 -9.00 6.41 -4.57
CA ASP A 115 -9.07 7.86 -4.33
C ASP A 115 -8.26 8.69 -5.35
N TRP A 116 -7.20 8.13 -5.93
CA TRP A 116 -6.35 8.80 -6.90
C TRP A 116 -7.10 9.21 -8.18
N GLN A 117 -8.10 8.44 -8.62
CA GLN A 117 -8.78 8.64 -9.90
C GLN A 117 -9.51 10.00 -9.99
N GLN A 118 -9.95 10.55 -8.85
CA GLN A 118 -10.63 11.85 -8.81
C GLN A 118 -9.68 13.04 -9.00
N PHE A 119 -8.37 12.83 -8.90
CA PHE A 119 -7.36 13.90 -8.97
C PHE A 119 -6.73 14.05 -10.35
N PHE A 120 -6.97 13.11 -11.27
CA PHE A 120 -6.34 13.10 -12.58
C PHE A 120 -7.35 13.18 -13.70
N THR A 121 -6.94 13.85 -14.77
CA THR A 121 -7.66 13.93 -16.03
C THR A 121 -7.50 12.66 -16.84
N GLU A 122 -8.40 12.46 -17.82
CA GLU A 122 -8.31 11.33 -18.74
C GLU A 122 -6.97 11.31 -19.51
N ALA A 123 -6.46 12.48 -19.91
CA ALA A 123 -5.16 12.58 -20.58
C ALA A 123 -4.00 12.11 -19.68
N GLU A 124 -4.08 12.39 -18.38
CA GLU A 124 -3.08 11.91 -17.41
C GLU A 124 -3.20 10.42 -17.16
N HIS A 125 -4.41 9.86 -17.12
CA HIS A 125 -4.64 8.41 -17.07
C HIS A 125 -4.00 7.72 -18.28
N LEU A 126 -4.29 8.18 -19.50
CA LEU A 126 -3.72 7.61 -20.73
C LEU A 126 -2.19 7.69 -20.73
N ARG A 127 -1.62 8.83 -20.32
CA ARG A 127 -0.17 8.99 -20.19
C ARG A 127 0.44 8.03 -19.17
N TYR A 128 -0.23 7.84 -18.04
CA TYR A 128 0.19 6.89 -17.00
C TYR A 128 0.21 5.46 -17.56
N TYR A 129 -0.90 5.00 -18.14
CA TYR A 129 -1.00 3.64 -18.71
C TYR A 129 0.01 3.41 -19.83
N HIS A 130 0.21 4.39 -20.72
CA HIS A 130 1.25 4.30 -21.75
C HIS A 130 2.65 4.16 -21.12
N ARG A 131 2.94 4.91 -20.05
CA ARG A 131 4.25 4.89 -19.40
C ARG A 131 4.52 3.59 -18.63
N ILE A 132 3.58 3.07 -17.87
CA ILE A 132 3.80 1.85 -17.07
C ILE A 132 4.03 0.61 -17.95
N ASN A 133 3.38 0.52 -19.10
CA ASN A 133 3.53 -0.60 -20.05
C ASN A 133 4.94 -0.65 -20.68
N GLN A 134 5.69 0.44 -20.61
CA GLN A 134 7.10 0.48 -21.02
C GLN A 134 8.07 0.08 -19.88
N LEU A 135 7.59 0.03 -18.64
CA LEU A 135 8.42 -0.04 -17.44
C LEU A 135 8.32 -1.38 -16.70
N ALA A 136 7.21 -2.11 -16.85
CA ALA A 136 6.97 -3.34 -16.11
C ALA A 136 6.11 -4.33 -16.92
N PRO A 137 6.24 -5.64 -16.66
CA PRO A 137 5.45 -6.66 -17.33
C PRO A 137 3.97 -6.61 -16.90
N PRO A 138 3.04 -7.09 -17.74
CA PRO A 138 1.60 -6.96 -17.51
C PRO A 138 1.10 -7.70 -16.26
N ASP A 139 1.74 -8.81 -15.88
CA ASP A 139 1.40 -9.57 -14.66
C ASP A 139 1.68 -8.77 -13.38
N LEU A 140 2.84 -8.13 -13.30
CA LEU A 140 3.20 -7.23 -12.21
C LEU A 140 2.25 -6.03 -12.16
N LEU A 141 1.95 -5.43 -13.30
CA LEU A 141 1.05 -4.26 -13.36
C LEU A 141 -0.36 -4.62 -12.89
N ALA A 142 -0.90 -5.76 -13.35
CA ALA A 142 -2.19 -6.26 -12.91
C ALA A 142 -2.24 -6.50 -11.39
N TRP A 143 -1.22 -7.13 -10.81
CA TRP A 143 -1.13 -7.30 -9.36
C TRP A 143 -0.97 -5.96 -8.62
N ALA A 144 -0.15 -5.03 -9.13
CA ALA A 144 0.08 -3.74 -8.50
C ALA A 144 -1.16 -2.82 -8.52
N HIS A 145 -2.08 -3.01 -9.46
CA HIS A 145 -3.34 -2.26 -9.51
C HIS A 145 -4.46 -2.90 -8.69
N GLU A 146 -4.60 -4.22 -8.76
CA GLU A 146 -5.81 -4.89 -8.26
C GLU A 146 -5.53 -6.01 -7.24
N GLY A 147 -4.29 -6.21 -6.83
CA GLY A 147 -3.90 -7.33 -5.98
C GLY A 147 -4.18 -8.67 -6.65
N ARG A 148 -4.65 -9.65 -5.88
CA ARG A 148 -4.90 -11.01 -6.42
C ARG A 148 -6.06 -11.07 -7.40
N ARG A 149 -6.92 -10.06 -7.44
CA ARG A 149 -7.97 -9.96 -8.45
C ARG A 149 -7.39 -9.74 -9.85
N GLY A 150 -6.33 -8.94 -9.95
CA GLY A 150 -5.65 -8.68 -11.22
C GLY A 150 -4.70 -9.80 -11.61
N TYR A 151 -3.87 -10.27 -10.67
CA TYR A 151 -3.00 -11.43 -10.85
C TYR A 151 -2.66 -12.04 -9.49
N ASP A 152 -2.84 -13.35 -9.32
CA ASP A 152 -2.39 -14.04 -8.10
C ASP A 152 -0.88 -14.33 -8.19
N PRO A 153 -0.03 -13.74 -7.32
CA PRO A 153 1.41 -13.96 -7.37
C PRO A 153 1.83 -15.41 -7.06
N ALA A 154 0.91 -16.25 -6.57
CA ALA A 154 1.13 -17.68 -6.37
C ALA A 154 0.86 -18.55 -7.61
N ASN A 155 0.33 -17.97 -8.70
CA ASN A 155 0.16 -18.63 -10.00
C ASN A 155 1.48 -18.73 -10.78
#